data_AF-A0A1H4FQX9-F1
#
_entry.id   AF-A0A1H4FQX9-F1
#
_cell.length_a   1.000
_cell.length_b   1.000
_cell.length_c   1.000
_cell.angle_alpha   90.00
_cell.angle_beta   90.00
_cell.angle_gamma   90.00
#
_symmetry.space_group_name_H-M   'P 1'
#
loop_
_entity.id
_entity.type
_entity.pdbx_description
1 polymer ?
#
loop_
_entity_poly.entity_id
_entity_poly.type
_entity_poly.pdbx_seq_one_letter_code
_entity_poly.pdbx_strand_id
1 'polypeptide(L)'
;MNKIKTQPKTIKEKICIFFVLLGMTSIVYFIATSLTKQREEEIAFINKDFSLTRGIITKKSVYKGRHITVKYKVGEKFYEDSDGFNENDKVEEGDNVFIKYSKSKPELMMTEFNDEYGN
;
A
#
# COMPACT_ATOMS: atom_id res chain seq x y z
N MET A 1 -34.11 38.47 3.89
CA MET A 1 -32.82 37.80 3.58
C MET A 1 -31.75 38.37 4.51
N ASN A 2 -31.36 37.64 5.57
CA ASN A 2 -30.32 38.11 6.50
C ASN A 2 -28.93 37.89 5.88
N LYS A 3 -28.19 38.98 5.67
CA LYS A 3 -26.79 38.93 5.23
C LYS A 3 -25.91 38.63 6.45
N ILE A 4 -25.36 37.42 6.52
CA ILE A 4 -24.34 37.07 7.52
C ILE A 4 -23.08 37.89 7.16
N LYS A 5 -22.70 38.84 8.02
CA LYS A 5 -21.45 39.58 7.89
C LYS A 5 -20.32 38.74 8.49
N THR A 6 -19.50 38.12 7.65
CA THR A 6 -18.23 37.52 8.08
C THR A 6 -17.24 38.62 8.43
N GLN A 7 -16.87 38.71 9.71
CA GLN A 7 -15.79 39.58 10.20
C GLN A 7 -14.46 39.16 9.54
N PRO A 8 -13.61 40.11 9.08
CA PRO A 8 -12.32 39.79 8.48
C PRO A 8 -11.36 39.21 9.52
N LYS A 9 -10.80 38.02 9.25
CA LYS A 9 -9.81 37.36 10.12
C LYS A 9 -8.56 38.22 10.28
N THR A 10 -8.06 38.31 11.51
CA THR A 10 -6.84 39.06 11.84
C THR A 10 -5.59 38.36 11.31
N ILE A 11 -4.48 39.11 11.15
CA ILE A 11 -3.21 38.55 10.65
C ILE A 11 -2.71 37.41 11.56
N LYS A 12 -2.88 37.53 12.88
CA LYS A 12 -2.50 36.49 13.85
C LYS A 12 -3.27 35.19 13.64
N GLU A 13 -4.58 35.27 13.37
CA GLU A 13 -5.41 34.11 13.08
C GLU A 13 -5.00 33.44 11.77
N LYS A 14 -4.65 34.24 10.74
CA LYS A 14 -4.14 33.70 9.47
C LYS A 14 -2.83 32.93 9.65
N ILE A 15 -1.90 33.46 10.45
CA ILE A 15 -0.63 32.80 10.77
C ILE A 15 -0.87 31.50 11.55
N CYS A 16 -1.76 31.52 12.55
CA CYS A 16 -2.11 30.32 13.31
C CYS A 16 -2.70 29.23 12.39
N ILE A 17 -3.66 29.59 11.55
CA ILE A 17 -4.27 28.67 10.57
C ILE A 17 -3.21 28.11 9.62
N PHE A 18 -2.28 28.94 9.14
CA PHE A 18 -1.20 28.48 8.27
C PHE A 18 -0.32 27.42 8.94
N PHE A 19 0.11 27.63 10.19
CA PHE A 19 0.92 26.64 10.91
C PHE A 19 0.16 25.36 11.25
N VAL A 20 -1.15 25.45 11.54
CA VAL A 20 -2.00 24.27 11.73
C VAL A 20 -2.07 23.45 10.44
N LEU A 21 -2.33 24.10 9.30
CA LEU A 21 -2.35 23.42 8.00
C LEU A 21 -0.99 22.81 7.67
N LEU A 22 0.10 23.55 7.87
CA LEU A 22 1.47 23.08 7.64
C LEU A 22 1.80 21.86 8.51
N GLY A 23 1.46 21.92 9.80
CA GLY A 23 1.65 20.82 10.74
C GLY A 23 0.90 19.57 10.31
N MET A 24 -0.38 19.70 9.93
CA MET A 24 -1.18 18.56 9.45
C MET A 24 -0.60 17.96 8.16
N THR A 25 -0.20 18.80 7.19
CA THR A 25 0.40 18.31 5.94
C THR A 25 1.71 17.57 6.19
N SER A 26 2.54 18.06 7.12
CA SER A 26 3.78 17.38 7.49
C SER A 26 3.53 16.01 8.12
N ILE A 27 2.54 15.89 9.01
CA ILE A 27 2.19 14.60 9.63
C ILE A 27 1.74 13.59 8.57
N VAL A 28 0.86 14.00 7.65
CA VAL A 28 0.40 13.13 6.56
C VAL A 28 1.56 12.69 5.67
N TYR A 29 2.48 13.60 5.36
CA TYR A 29 3.69 13.29 4.59
C TYR A 29 4.56 12.24 5.29
N PHE A 30 4.88 12.44 6.57
CA PHE A 30 5.70 11.48 7.32
C PHE A 30 5.08 10.09 7.39
N ILE A 31 3.76 9.98 7.58
CA ILE A 31 3.06 8.69 7.59
C ILE A 31 3.19 8.02 6.22
N ALA A 32 2.91 8.76 5.13
CA ALA A 32 3.00 8.22 3.78
C ALA A 32 4.41 7.70 3.46
N THR A 33 5.45 8.49 3.75
CA THR A 33 6.84 8.08 3.52
C THR A 33 7.24 6.88 4.37
N SER A 34 6.80 6.79 5.62
CA SER A 34 7.10 5.64 6.48
C SER A 34 6.51 4.33 5.94
N LEU A 35 5.29 4.37 5.41
CA LEU A 35 4.63 3.20 4.83
C LEU A 35 5.34 2.74 3.55
N THR A 36 5.73 3.67 2.67
CA THR A 36 6.49 3.34 1.47
C THR A 36 7.82 2.69 1.83
N LYS A 37 8.57 3.28 2.78
CA LYS A 37 9.86 2.75 3.20
C LYS A 37 9.75 1.35 3.81
N GLN A 38 8.71 1.10 4.60
CA GLN A 38 8.46 -0.23 5.15
C GLN A 38 8.27 -1.27 4.04
N ARG A 39 7.49 -0.93 3.00
CA ARG A 39 7.28 -1.84 1.87
C ARG A 39 8.57 -2.09 1.08
N GLU A 40 9.38 -1.07 0.86
CA GLU A 40 10.72 -1.22 0.24
C GLU A 40 11.62 -2.15 1.06
N GLU A 41 11.62 -2.01 2.39
CA GLU A 41 12.38 -2.89 3.29
C GLU A 41 11.87 -4.34 3.26
N GLU A 42 10.56 -4.56 3.17
CA GLU A 42 9.95 -5.89 3.00
C GLU A 42 10.32 -6.53 1.67
N ILE A 43 10.24 -5.78 0.56
CA ILE A 43 10.62 -6.25 -0.78
C ILE A 43 12.11 -6.62 -0.80
N ALA A 44 12.97 -5.76 -0.26
CA ALA A 44 14.39 -6.05 -0.13
C ALA A 44 14.66 -7.27 0.76
N PHE A 45 13.83 -7.50 1.79
CA PHE A 45 13.93 -8.68 2.63
C PHE A 45 13.51 -9.97 1.90
N ILE A 46 12.44 -9.93 1.10
CA ILE A 46 12.02 -11.06 0.26
C ILE A 46 13.12 -11.40 -0.75
N ASN A 47 13.64 -10.41 -1.47
CA ASN A 47 14.64 -10.62 -2.53
C ASN A 47 15.96 -11.21 -2.01
N LYS A 48 16.29 -11.07 -0.71
CA LYS A 48 17.47 -11.72 -0.11
C LYS A 48 17.40 -13.24 -0.06
N ASP A 49 16.21 -13.80 0.21
CA ASP A 49 16.01 -15.25 0.28
C ASP A 49 14.53 -15.62 0.07
N PHE A 50 14.16 -15.75 -1.21
CA PHE A 50 12.81 -16.09 -1.62
C PHE A 50 12.67 -17.52 -2.11
N SER A 51 11.42 -17.98 -2.11
CA SER A 51 10.93 -19.12 -2.88
C SER A 51 9.76 -18.68 -3.76
N LEU A 52 9.49 -19.46 -4.80
CA LEU A 52 8.36 -19.25 -5.70
C LEU A 52 7.22 -20.21 -5.38
N THR A 53 5.99 -19.71 -5.48
CA THR A 53 4.78 -20.53 -5.42
C THR A 53 3.69 -19.92 -6.29
N ARG A 54 2.53 -20.58 -6.33
CA ARG A 54 1.30 -20.02 -6.86
C ARG A 54 0.32 -19.76 -5.72
N GLY A 55 -0.43 -18.68 -5.85
CA GLY A 55 -1.62 -18.43 -5.04
C GLY A 55 -2.81 -18.08 -5.91
N ILE A 56 -3.93 -17.85 -5.23
CA ILE A 56 -5.21 -17.48 -5.84
C ILE A 56 -5.58 -16.10 -5.32
N ILE A 57 -5.97 -15.20 -6.22
CA ILE A 57 -6.48 -13.89 -5.85
C ILE A 57 -7.84 -14.09 -5.18
N THR A 58 -7.93 -13.74 -3.90
CA THR A 58 -9.15 -13.88 -3.10
C THR A 58 -10.00 -12.61 -3.11
N LYS A 59 -9.37 -11.45 -3.31
CA LYS A 59 -10.04 -10.14 -3.36
C LYS A 59 -9.31 -9.19 -4.30
N LYS A 60 -10.06 -8.31 -4.95
CA LYS A 60 -9.55 -7.22 -5.78
C LYS A 60 -10.15 -5.89 -5.33
N SER A 61 -9.31 -4.89 -5.10
CA SER A 61 -9.75 -3.52 -4.84
C SER A 61 -9.17 -2.55 -5.86
N VAL A 62 -10.02 -1.70 -6.40
CA VAL A 62 -9.66 -0.60 -7.32
C VAL A 62 -9.95 0.78 -6.70
N TYR A 63 -10.58 0.83 -5.53
CA TYR A 63 -10.95 2.08 -4.86
C TYR A 63 -9.92 2.41 -3.77
N LYS A 64 -9.34 3.63 -3.84
CA LYS A 64 -8.28 4.13 -2.94
C LYS A 64 -6.98 3.31 -3.03
N GLY A 65 -6.51 3.11 -4.26
CA GLY A 65 -5.32 2.32 -4.57
C GLY A 65 -5.71 0.95 -5.13
N ARG A 66 -4.94 0.47 -6.09
CA ARG A 66 -5.15 -0.82 -6.76
C ARG A 66 -4.32 -1.88 -6.05
N HIS A 67 -5.00 -2.86 -5.46
CA HIS A 67 -4.35 -3.99 -4.81
C HIS A 67 -5.20 -5.26 -4.93
N ILE A 68 -4.52 -6.39 -4.93
CA ILE A 68 -5.11 -7.72 -4.83
C ILE A 68 -4.69 -8.37 -3.53
N THR A 69 -5.60 -9.13 -2.92
CA THR A 69 -5.27 -10.04 -1.83
C THR A 69 -5.09 -11.43 -2.39
N VAL A 70 -4.02 -12.10 -2.01
CA VAL A 70 -3.64 -13.40 -2.56
C VAL A 70 -3.45 -14.41 -1.44
N LYS A 71 -4.12 -15.55 -1.57
CA LYS A 71 -3.96 -16.68 -0.66
C LYS A 71 -3.08 -17.74 -1.28
N TYR A 72 -2.08 -18.22 -0.55
CA TYR A 72 -1.12 -19.23 -1.01
C TYR A 72 -0.74 -20.20 0.10
N LYS A 73 -0.13 -21.32 -0.28
CA LYS A 73 0.24 -22.40 0.63
C LYS A 73 1.76 -22.55 0.67
N VAL A 74 2.31 -22.69 1.87
CA VAL A 74 3.72 -23.04 2.11
C VAL A 74 3.75 -24.21 3.09
N GLY A 75 4.20 -25.37 2.61
CA GLY A 75 4.09 -26.62 3.35
C GLY A 75 2.62 -26.99 3.61
N GLU A 76 2.22 -27.07 4.88
CA GLU A 76 0.84 -27.37 5.29
C GLU A 76 0.03 -26.12 5.68
N LYS A 77 0.66 -24.94 5.73
CA LYS A 77 0.04 -23.70 6.20
C LYS A 77 -0.35 -22.78 5.05
N PHE A 78 -1.50 -22.12 5.20
CA PHE A 78 -1.95 -21.07 4.30
C PHE A 78 -1.55 -19.70 4.83
N TYR A 79 -1.18 -18.83 3.91
CA TYR A 79 -0.87 -17.43 4.12
C TYR A 79 -1.73 -16.58 3.21
N GLU A 80 -1.94 -15.33 3.59
CA GLU A 80 -2.69 -14.35 2.84
C GLU A 80 -2.03 -12.99 3.05
N ASP A 81 -1.74 -12.31 1.95
CA ASP A 81 -1.15 -10.97 1.95
C ASP A 81 -1.66 -10.21 0.72
N SER A 82 -1.41 -8.90 0.66
CA SER A 82 -1.85 -8.05 -0.46
C SER A 82 -0.69 -7.36 -1.15
N ASP A 83 -0.83 -7.17 -2.45
CA ASP A 83 0.16 -6.45 -3.26
C ASP A 83 -0.51 -5.55 -4.29
N GLY A 84 0.23 -4.54 -4.74
CA GLY A 84 -0.22 -3.59 -5.75
C GLY A 84 -0.30 -4.23 -7.14
N PHE A 85 -1.19 -3.68 -7.97
CA PHE A 85 -1.21 -3.97 -9.41
C PHE A 85 -1.50 -2.68 -10.19
N ASN A 86 -1.09 -2.65 -11.45
CA ASN A 86 -1.29 -1.52 -12.35
C ASN A 86 -2.63 -1.60 -13.09
N GLU A 87 -3.11 -0.47 -13.61
CA GLU A 87 -4.40 -0.40 -14.33
C GLU A 87 -4.45 -1.28 -15.58
N ASN A 88 -3.29 -1.49 -16.20
CA ASN A 88 -3.17 -2.30 -17.42
C ASN A 88 -3.04 -3.80 -17.14
N ASP A 89 -2.85 -4.19 -15.87
CA ASP A 89 -2.74 -5.58 -15.49
C ASP A 89 -4.13 -6.22 -15.55
N LYS A 90 -4.21 -7.37 -16.22
CA LYS A 90 -5.45 -8.16 -16.29
C LYS A 90 -5.50 -9.09 -15.11
N VAL A 91 -6.14 -8.63 -14.04
CA VAL A 91 -6.20 -9.32 -12.76
C VAL A 91 -7.65 -9.47 -12.33
N GLU A 92 -8.14 -10.67 -12.07
CA GLU A 92 -9.48 -10.92 -11.53
C GLU A 92 -9.46 -11.83 -10.30
N GLU A 93 -10.52 -11.75 -9.49
CA GLU A 93 -10.70 -12.66 -8.37
C GLU A 93 -10.87 -14.10 -8.86
N GLY A 94 -10.16 -15.03 -8.21
CA GLY A 94 -10.08 -16.43 -8.61
C GLY A 94 -8.92 -16.77 -9.55
N ASP A 95 -8.24 -15.77 -10.11
CA ASP A 95 -7.06 -16.01 -10.95
C ASP A 95 -5.89 -16.59 -10.13
N ASN A 96 -5.11 -17.43 -10.79
CA ASN A 96 -3.83 -17.88 -10.24
C ASN A 96 -2.75 -16.86 -10.56
N VAL A 97 -1.89 -16.59 -9.59
CA VAL A 97 -0.79 -15.63 -9.71
C VAL A 97 0.50 -16.24 -9.18
N PHE A 98 1.62 -15.92 -9.82
CA PHE A 98 2.94 -16.27 -9.30
C PHE A 98 3.37 -15.33 -8.17
N ILE A 99 3.99 -15.92 -7.15
CA ILE A 99 4.33 -15.22 -5.92
C ILE A 99 5.78 -15.53 -5.55
N LYS A 100 6.54 -14.48 -5.23
CA LYS A 100 7.78 -14.56 -4.46
C LYS A 100 7.43 -14.36 -2.99
N TYR A 101 7.82 -15.29 -2.13
CA TYR A 101 7.65 -15.16 -0.68
C TYR A 101 8.98 -15.39 0.03
N SER A 102 9.19 -14.75 1.19
CA SER A 102 10.41 -14.99 1.98
C SER A 102 10.38 -16.38 2.61
N LYS A 103 11.47 -17.15 2.48
CA LYS A 103 11.55 -18.48 3.12
C LYS A 103 11.50 -18.40 4.64
N SER A 104 12.10 -17.34 5.21
CA SER A 104 12.19 -17.15 6.66
C SER A 104 10.95 -16.50 7.27
N LYS A 105 10.19 -15.72 6.48
CA LYS A 105 8.94 -15.06 6.86
C LYS A 105 7.89 -15.26 5.77
N PRO A 106 7.25 -16.44 5.68
CA PRO A 106 6.37 -16.75 4.57
C PRO A 106 5.12 -15.88 4.47
N GLU A 107 4.81 -15.07 5.49
CA GLU A 107 3.79 -14.02 5.47
C GLU A 107 4.15 -12.81 4.60
N LEU A 108 5.43 -12.60 4.27
CA LEU A 108 5.86 -11.53 3.39
C LEU A 108 5.94 -12.05 1.95
N MET A 109 5.20 -11.39 1.06
CA MET A 109 5.20 -11.75 -0.36
C MET A 109 5.13 -10.55 -1.31
N MET A 110 5.43 -10.83 -2.57
CA MET A 110 5.14 -9.97 -3.71
C MET A 110 4.62 -10.81 -4.87
N THR A 111 3.74 -10.22 -5.66
CA THR A 111 3.12 -10.84 -6.83
C THR A 111 3.88 -10.50 -8.11
N GLU A 112 3.64 -11.25 -9.18
CA GLU A 112 4.23 -10.97 -10.50
C GLU A 112 3.84 -9.60 -11.11
N PHE A 113 2.87 -8.90 -10.53
CA PHE A 113 2.46 -7.55 -10.91
C PHE A 113 3.29 -6.46 -10.22
N ASN A 114 4.16 -6.83 -9.28
CA ASN A 114 5.06 -5.89 -8.64
C ASN A 114 6.22 -5.54 -9.58
N ASP A 115 6.54 -4.26 -9.74
CA ASP A 115 7.62 -3.79 -10.60
C ASP A 115 9.00 -4.36 -10.18
N GLU A 116 9.18 -4.71 -8.90
CA GLU A 116 10.41 -5.32 -8.39
C GLU A 116 10.43 -6.85 -8.49
N TYR A 117 9.38 -7.48 -9.03
CA TYR A 117 9.29 -8.93 -9.12
C TYR A 117 10.39 -9.55 -9.99
N GLY A 118 10.88 -8.84 -11.01
CA GLY A 118 11.94 -9.31 -11.90
C GLY A 118 13.36 -9.21 -11.32
N ASN A 119 13.52 -8.50 -10.19
CA ASN A 119 14.82 -8.20 -9.59
C ASN A 119 15.36 -9.32 -8.69
#